data_AF-A0A530ZND5-F1
#
_entry.id   AF-A0A530ZND5-F1
#
_cell.length_a   1.000
_cell.length_b   1.000
_cell.length_c   1.000
_cell.angle_alpha   90.00
_cell.angle_beta   90.00
_cell.angle_gamma   90.00
#
_symmetry.space_group_name_H-M   'P 1'
#
loop_
_entity.id
_entity.type
_entity.pdbx_description
1 polymer ?
#
loop_
_entity_poly.entity_id
_entity_poly.type
_entity_poly.pdbx_seq_one_letter_code
_entity_poly.pdbx_strand_id
1 'polypeptide(L)'
;SAEDRFASLYPLFGDQVGLVHGRMKGAEKDEAMRAFKAGETRILIATTVIEVGVDVPDATIMVIEHAERFGLAQLHQLRGRVGRG
;
A
#
# COMPACT_ATOMS: atom_id res chain seq x y z
N SER A 1 -3.16 1.32 13.38
CA SER A 1 -4.01 1.50 12.17
C SER A 1 -3.14 1.96 11.01
N ALA A 2 -3.65 2.04 9.77
CA ALA A 2 -2.85 2.57 8.66
C ALA A 2 -2.49 4.05 8.86
N GLU A 3 -3.38 4.83 9.47
CA GLU A 3 -3.12 6.23 9.86
C GLU A 3 -1.98 6.31 10.89
N ASP A 4 -1.99 5.46 11.92
CA ASP A 4 -0.91 5.42 12.92
C ASP A 4 0.42 5.03 12.27
N ARG A 5 0.39 4.06 11.36
CA ARG A 5 1.59 3.61 10.66
C ARG A 5 2.15 4.72 9.77
N PHE A 6 1.28 5.44 9.07
CA PHE A 6 1.64 6.63 8.31
C PHE A 6 2.28 7.69 9.20
N ALA A 7 1.65 8.04 10.32
CA ALA A 7 2.18 9.01 11.27
C ALA A 7 3.54 8.59 11.86
N SER A 8 3.81 7.28 11.99
CA SER A 8 5.10 6.78 12.45
C SER A 8 6.22 6.84 11.39
N LEU A 9 5.87 6.74 10.11
CA LEU A 9 6.84 6.69 9.00
C LEU A 9 7.06 8.05 8.35
N TYR A 10 6.07 8.93 8.40
CA TYR A 10 6.15 10.27 7.81
C TYR A 10 7.34 11.10 8.36
N PRO A 11 7.68 11.10 9.66
CA PRO A 11 8.85 11.83 10.16
C PRO A 11 10.19 11.33 9.60
N LEU A 12 10.25 10.09 9.10
CA LEU A 12 11.47 9.47 8.59
C LEU A 12 11.63 9.63 7.08
N PHE A 13 10.51 9.63 6.35
CA PHE A 13 10.49 9.54 4.89
C PHE A 13 9.77 10.72 4.20
N GLY A 14 9.07 11.56 4.96
CA GLY A 14 8.33 12.73 4.47
C GLY A 14 7.34 12.38 3.38
N ASP A 15 7.34 13.18 2.32
CA ASP A 15 6.42 13.07 1.18
C ASP A 15 6.63 11.82 0.32
N GLN A 16 7.64 10.99 0.62
CA GLN A 16 7.79 9.68 -0.01
C GLN A 16 6.78 8.65 0.51
N VAL A 17 6.02 8.97 1.57
CA VAL A 17 5.01 8.09 2.15
C VAL A 17 3.61 8.51 1.68
N GLY A 18 2.86 7.58 1.11
CA GLY A 18 1.44 7.71 0.79
C GLY A 18 0.57 6.86 1.73
N LEU A 19 -0.71 7.22 1.82
CA LEU A 19 -1.72 6.52 2.61
C LEU A 19 -2.95 6.23 1.74
N VAL A 20 -3.46 5.00 1.77
CA VAL A 20 -4.73 4.61 1.13
C VAL A 20 -5.54 3.71 2.06
N HIS A 21 -6.75 4.11 2.42
CA HIS A 21 -7.64 3.27 3.22
C HIS A 21 -9.14 3.53 2.92
N GLY A 22 -9.99 2.61 3.37
CA GLY A 22 -11.43 2.60 3.06
C GLY A 22 -12.20 3.90 3.37
N ARG A 23 -11.75 4.69 4.36
CA ARG A 23 -12.39 5.96 4.77
C ARG A 23 -12.08 7.17 3.88
N MET A 24 -11.12 7.06 2.94
CA MET A 24 -10.78 8.15 2.02
C MET A 24 -11.83 8.27 0.91
N LYS A 25 -12.02 9.48 0.39
CA LYS A 25 -12.84 9.71 -0.80
C LYS A 25 -12.18 9.05 -2.01
N GLY A 26 -12.98 8.68 -3.01
CA GLY A 26 -12.49 8.04 -4.24
C GLY A 26 -11.35 8.82 -4.90
N ALA A 27 -11.52 10.13 -5.08
CA ALA A 27 -10.49 11.00 -5.65
C ALA A 27 -9.18 11.02 -4.85
N GLU A 28 -9.24 10.92 -3.52
CA GLU A 28 -8.05 10.88 -2.67
C GLU A 28 -7.32 9.53 -2.81
N LYS A 29 -8.08 8.42 -2.94
CA LYS A 29 -7.50 7.09 -3.23
C LYS A 29 -6.83 7.08 -4.59
N ASP A 30 -7.48 7.63 -5.61
CA ASP A 30 -6.98 7.68 -6.99
C ASP A 30 -5.68 8.49 -7.07
N GLU A 31 -5.64 9.63 -6.39
CA GLU A 31 -4.47 10.51 -6.36
C GLU A 31 -3.28 9.85 -5.65
N ALA A 32 -3.50 9.24 -4.48
CA ALA A 32 -2.45 8.51 -3.77
C ALA A 32 -1.90 7.34 -4.60
N MET A 33 -2.78 6.65 -5.34
CA MET A 33 -2.38 5.58 -6.25
C MET A 33 -1.62 6.09 -7.48
N ARG A 34 -2.02 7.23 -8.04
CA ARG A 34 -1.32 7.91 -9.12
C ARG A 34 0.09 8.29 -8.68
N ALA A 35 0.22 8.94 -7.53
CA ALA A 35 1.50 9.36 -6.95
C ALA A 35 2.42 8.16 -6.71
N PHE A 36 1.88 7.03 -6.21
CA PHE A 36 2.68 5.82 -6.00
C PHE A 36 3.13 5.17 -7.32
N LYS A 37 2.23 5.05 -8.30
CA LYS A 37 2.57 4.53 -9.63
C LYS A 37 3.57 5.41 -10.38
N ALA A 38 3.53 6.72 -10.18
CA ALA A 38 4.48 7.67 -10.75
C ALA A 38 5.83 7.70 -10.01
N GLY A 39 5.96 7.01 -8.87
CA GLY A 39 7.15 7.03 -8.02
C GLY A 39 7.34 8.33 -7.23
N GLU A 40 6.32 9.20 -7.19
CA GLU A 40 6.28 10.41 -6.35
C GLU A 40 6.28 10.00 -4.87
N THR A 41 5.44 9.01 -4.52
CA THR A 41 5.56 8.26 -3.25
C THR A 41 6.26 6.93 -3.52
N ARG A 42 7.13 6.52 -2.59
CA ARG A 42 7.90 5.26 -2.67
C ARG A 42 7.43 4.22 -1.67
N ILE A 43 6.69 4.64 -0.66
CA ILE A 43 6.11 3.79 0.37
C ILE A 43 4.61 4.05 0.38
N LEU A 44 3.80 3.03 0.14
CA LEU A 44 2.34 3.14 0.22
C LEU A 44 1.81 2.28 1.37
N ILE A 45 1.14 2.92 2.32
CA ILE A 45 0.53 2.26 3.47
C ILE A 45 -0.95 2.05 3.18
N ALA A 46 -1.43 0.81 3.30
CA ALA A 46 -2.83 0.48 3.02
C ALA A 46 -3.43 -0.54 3.99
N THR A 47 -4.74 -0.48 4.23
CA THR A 47 -5.45 -1.39 5.14
C THR A 47 -5.92 -2.69 4.50
N THR A 48 -6.13 -2.73 3.18
CA THR A 48 -6.58 -3.94 2.47
C THR A 48 -6.13 -3.89 1.00
N VAL A 49 -5.65 -5.02 0.47
CA VAL A 49 -5.10 -5.09 -0.91
C VAL A 49 -6.19 -5.27 -1.97
N ILE A 50 -7.43 -5.61 -1.56
CA ILE A 50 -8.54 -5.89 -2.48
C ILE A 50 -9.03 -4.61 -3.19
N GLU A 51 -9.01 -3.46 -2.53
CA GLU A 51 -9.45 -2.19 -3.13
C GLU A 51 -8.43 -1.56 -4.07
N VAL A 52 -7.15 -1.92 -3.93
CA VAL A 52 -6.07 -1.11 -4.51
C VAL A 52 -5.57 -1.64 -5.85
N GLY A 53 -5.95 -2.87 -6.24
CA GLY A 53 -5.59 -3.40 -7.56
C GLY A 53 -4.11 -3.20 -7.88
N VAL A 54 -3.24 -3.46 -6.89
CA VAL A 54 -1.80 -3.14 -6.96
C VAL A 54 -1.15 -4.02 -8.02
N ASP A 55 -1.25 -3.62 -9.26
CA ASP A 55 -0.37 -4.04 -10.34
C ASP A 55 0.56 -2.87 -10.59
N VAL A 56 1.59 -2.79 -9.75
CA VAL A 56 2.63 -1.77 -9.82
C VAL A 56 3.93 -2.54 -10.05
N PRO A 57 4.40 -2.64 -11.31
CA PRO A 57 5.57 -3.44 -11.66
C PRO A 57 6.81 -3.09 -10.83
N ASP A 58 6.96 -1.81 -10.50
CA ASP A 58 8.10 -1.29 -9.72
C ASP A 58 7.97 -1.51 -8.20
N ALA A 59 6.81 -1.98 -7.72
CA ALA A 59 6.67 -2.40 -6.33
C ALA A 59 7.30 -3.78 -6.16
N THR A 60 8.47 -3.80 -5.52
CA THR A 60 9.30 -5.01 -5.36
C THR A 60 9.18 -5.66 -3.98
N ILE A 61 8.68 -4.93 -2.99
CA ILE A 61 8.58 -5.40 -1.59
C ILE A 61 7.16 -5.18 -1.07
N MET A 62 6.61 -6.20 -0.42
CA MET A 62 5.36 -6.12 0.35
C MET A 62 5.61 -6.49 1.80
N VAL A 63 5.18 -5.61 2.71
CA VAL A 63 5.16 -5.89 4.15
C VAL A 63 3.70 -6.00 4.58
N ILE A 64 3.35 -7.13 5.19
CA ILE A 64 2.01 -7.39 5.70
C ILE A 64 2.05 -7.32 7.22
N GLU A 65 1.41 -6.30 7.78
CA GLU A 65 1.18 -6.22 9.22
C GLU A 65 0.05 -7.17 9.63
N HIS A 66 0.21 -7.83 10.78
CA HIS A 66 -0.75 -8.80 11.29
C HIS A 66 -1.06 -9.95 10.32
N ALA A 67 -0.03 -10.52 9.68
CA ALA A 67 -0.15 -11.60 8.71
C ALA A 67 -0.88 -12.84 9.28
N GLU A 68 -0.85 -13.05 10.59
CA GLU A 68 -1.57 -14.11 11.29
C GLU A 68 -3.10 -14.05 11.12
N ARG A 69 -3.64 -12.89 10.73
CA ARG A 69 -5.09 -12.68 10.49
C ARG A 69 -5.52 -13.10 9.08
N PHE A 70 -4.58 -13.44 8.21
CA PHE A 70 -4.84 -13.80 6.83
C PHE A 70 -4.77 -15.32 6.64
N GLY A 71 -5.68 -15.85 5.83
CA GLY A 71 -5.57 -17.24 5.36
C GLY A 71 -4.42 -17.40 4.37
N LEU A 72 -3.85 -18.61 4.30
CA LEU A 72 -2.73 -18.92 3.39
C LEU A 72 -3.04 -18.59 1.92
N ALA A 73 -4.27 -18.88 1.48
CA ALA A 73 -4.71 -18.54 0.12
C ALA A 73 -4.74 -17.02 -0.12
N GLN A 74 -5.14 -16.21 0.86
CA GLN A 74 -5.12 -14.76 0.75
C GLN A 74 -3.68 -14.26 0.65
N LEU A 75 -2.79 -14.69 1.56
CA LEU A 75 -1.37 -14.33 1.51
C LEU A 75 -0.72 -14.70 0.16
N HIS A 76 -1.06 -15.87 -0.38
CA HIS A 76 -0.59 -16.29 -1.70
C HIS A 76 -1.04 -15.35 -2.83
N GLN A 77 -2.30 -14.90 -2.80
CA GLN A 77 -2.82 -13.91 -3.76
C GLN A 77 -2.17 -12.53 -3.59
N LEU A 78 -1.89 -12.11 -2.35
CA LEU A 78 -1.21 -10.86 -2.06
C LEU A 78 0.22 -10.85 -2.63
N ARG A 79 0.94 -11.95 -2.45
CA ARG A 79 2.28 -12.14 -3.02
C ARG A 79 2.29 -11.98 -4.55
N GLY A 80 1.27 -12.50 -5.25
CA GLY A 80 1.20 -12.43 -6.72
C GLY A 80 1.04 -11.03 -7.32
N ARG A 81 0.83 -10.00 -6.48
CA ARG A 81 0.63 -8.60 -6.88
C ARG A 81 1.90 -7.75 -6.82
N VAL A 82 3.03 -8.32 -6.37
CA VAL A 82 4.29 -7.60 -6.16
C VAL A 82 5.42 -8.38 -6.82
N GLY A 83 6.39 -7.69 -7.44
CA GLY A 83 7.57 -8.32 -8.04
C GLY A 83 7.27 -9.15 -9.30
N ARG A 84 6.52 -8.57 -10.25
CA ARG A 84 6.34 -9.17 -11.60
C ARG A 84 7.40 -8.72 -12.63
N GLY A 85 8.42 -8.00 -12.19
CA GLY A 85 9.62 -7.64 -12.95
C GLY A 85 10.80 -8.54 -12.67
#